data_AF-A0A9N8I0J5-F1
#
_entry.id   AF-A0A9N8I0J5-F1
#
_cell.length_a   1.000
_cell.length_b   1.000
_cell.length_c   1.000
_cell.angle_alpha   90.00
_cell.angle_beta   90.00
_cell.angle_gamma   90.00
#
_symmetry.space_group_name_H-M   'P 1'
#
loop_
_entity.id
_entity.type
_entity.pdbx_description
1 polymer ?
#
loop_
_entity_poly.entity_id
_entity_poly.type
_entity_poly.pdbx_seq_one_letter_code
_entity_poly.pdbx_strand_id
1 'polypeptide(L)'
;MSSGDHRKRYRAEPPDAEFALQKAREIWSRDTRRPRAVATEDEDFCGFFGCGVLVFLSLWTLLECFDQIPPGGEVCHLMWTLMFLKIYARNTVLSSLAGGVDPDTYMKWVWLFLDDIVYLNCHVIIWKNRLKLDRGNDCLTSVDCTDCRIPNHGPDFASHKFNKKSGLRPMYIKCPAGFANPEETLFMQQRVRNRQETINERVKNWKAIDGMWRHEITRHGDAFRAILIVSQLAINSGERLFPCRYRDPPYHGPGGEMDLDDDGL
;
A
#
# COMPACT_ATOMS: atom_id res chain seq x y z
N MET A 1 25.44 -41.42 11.02
CA MET A 1 24.23 -40.59 11.31
C MET A 1 24.77 -39.29 11.85
N SER A 2 24.67 -38.12 11.23
CA SER A 2 23.61 -37.54 10.40
C SER A 2 24.24 -36.73 9.27
N SER A 3 23.84 -37.00 8.04
CA SER A 3 24.22 -36.23 6.85
C SER A 3 23.30 -35.02 6.80
N GLY A 4 23.83 -33.83 7.09
CA GLY A 4 23.12 -32.57 6.93
C GLY A 4 22.95 -32.26 5.45
N ASP A 5 21.80 -32.61 4.89
CA ASP A 5 21.40 -32.20 3.54
C ASP A 5 20.98 -30.72 3.57
N HIS A 6 21.96 -29.82 3.57
CA HIS A 6 21.75 -28.43 3.19
C HIS A 6 21.52 -28.42 1.67
N ARG A 7 20.29 -28.74 1.25
CA ARG A 7 19.84 -28.46 -0.11
C ARG A 7 19.99 -26.98 -0.37
N LYS A 8 21.07 -26.62 -1.05
CA LYS A 8 21.23 -25.34 -1.73
C LYS A 8 19.95 -25.11 -2.53
N ARG A 9 19.15 -24.14 -2.12
CA ARG A 9 17.99 -23.68 -2.92
C ARG A 9 18.54 -23.39 -4.31
N TYR A 10 18.12 -24.17 -5.31
CA TYR A 10 18.41 -23.87 -6.70
C TYR A 10 17.79 -22.50 -6.96
N ARG A 11 18.62 -21.46 -7.07
CA ARG A 11 18.14 -20.09 -7.28
C ARG A 11 17.66 -20.04 -8.72
N ALA A 12 16.36 -20.24 -8.92
CA ALA A 12 15.72 -19.89 -10.18
C ALA A 12 16.07 -18.43 -10.49
N GLU A 13 16.27 -18.11 -11.76
CA GLU A 13 16.48 -16.71 -12.16
C GLU A 13 15.34 -15.85 -11.57
N PRO A 14 15.65 -14.65 -11.06
CA PRO A 14 14.62 -13.79 -10.48
C PRO A 14 13.52 -13.56 -11.52
N PRO A 15 12.25 -13.56 -11.11
CA PRO A 15 11.16 -13.37 -12.05
C PRO A 15 11.30 -12.02 -12.74
N ASP A 16 11.15 -12.01 -14.06
CA ASP A 16 11.10 -10.78 -14.84
C ASP A 16 9.64 -10.33 -15.06
N ALA A 17 9.48 -9.20 -15.76
CA ALA A 17 8.16 -8.63 -16.01
C ALA A 17 7.29 -9.53 -16.88
N GLU A 18 7.86 -10.20 -17.88
CA GLU A 18 7.08 -11.08 -18.76
C GLU A 18 6.60 -12.32 -18.02
N PHE A 19 7.44 -12.92 -17.16
CA PHE A 19 7.04 -14.03 -16.30
C PHE A 19 5.89 -13.63 -15.37
N ALA A 20 6.00 -12.47 -14.72
CA ALA A 20 4.94 -11.95 -13.85
C ALA A 20 3.65 -11.69 -14.64
N LEU A 21 3.73 -11.08 -15.82
CA LEU A 21 2.57 -10.85 -16.68
C LEU A 21 1.94 -12.16 -17.17
N GLN A 22 2.74 -13.16 -17.51
CA GLN A 22 2.24 -14.49 -17.89
C GLN A 22 1.45 -15.14 -16.75
N LYS A 23 1.93 -15.04 -15.51
CA LYS A 23 1.21 -15.54 -14.33
C LYS A 23 -0.05 -14.75 -14.00
N ALA A 24 0.00 -13.42 -14.11
CA ALA A 24 -1.20 -12.61 -14.06
C ALA A 24 -2.21 -13.03 -15.13
N ARG A 25 -1.72 -13.46 -16.31
CA ARG A 25 -2.59 -13.89 -17.40
C ARG A 25 -3.42 -15.13 -17.10
N GLU A 26 -2.85 -16.04 -16.35
CA GLU A 26 -3.55 -17.23 -15.86
C GLU A 26 -4.67 -16.83 -14.89
N ILE A 27 -4.40 -15.91 -13.96
CA ILE A 27 -5.34 -15.49 -12.91
C ILE A 27 -6.56 -14.75 -13.48
N TRP A 28 -6.36 -13.82 -14.42
CA TRP A 28 -7.49 -13.08 -15.00
C TRP A 28 -8.27 -13.88 -16.07
N SER A 29 -7.96 -15.17 -16.25
CA SER A 29 -8.63 -16.09 -17.19
C SER A 29 -8.71 -15.55 -18.62
N ARG A 30 -7.63 -14.92 -19.10
CA ARG A 30 -7.52 -14.42 -20.48
C ARG A 30 -6.51 -15.26 -21.25
N ASP A 31 -6.54 -15.15 -22.57
CA ASP A 31 -5.59 -15.82 -23.46
C ASP A 31 -4.15 -15.43 -23.10
N THR A 32 -3.41 -16.39 -22.55
CA THR A 32 -2.03 -16.20 -22.07
C THR A 32 -1.02 -15.99 -23.19
N ARG A 33 -1.40 -16.30 -24.45
CA ARG A 33 -0.51 -16.31 -25.61
C ARG A 33 -0.60 -15.05 -26.47
N ARG A 34 -1.53 -14.14 -26.17
CA ARG A 34 -1.74 -12.93 -26.96
C ARG A 34 -1.07 -11.73 -26.29
N PRO A 35 0.07 -11.24 -26.80
CA PRO A 35 0.71 -10.03 -26.28
C PRO A 35 -0.19 -8.82 -26.53
N ARG A 36 -0.23 -7.90 -25.56
CA ARG A 36 -0.99 -6.65 -25.62
C ARG A 36 -0.05 -5.46 -25.42
N ALA A 37 -0.58 -4.26 -25.61
CA ALA A 37 0.18 -3.05 -25.30
C ALA A 37 0.59 -3.08 -23.82
N VAL A 38 1.89 -2.91 -23.56
CA VAL A 38 2.49 -2.98 -22.21
C VAL A 38 1.74 -2.11 -21.21
N ALA A 39 1.37 -0.89 -21.61
CA ALA A 39 0.62 0.04 -20.76
C ALA A 39 -0.76 -0.52 -20.35
N THR A 40 -1.48 -1.16 -21.27
CA THR A 40 -2.79 -1.77 -20.98
C THR A 40 -2.66 -2.98 -20.07
N GLU A 41 -1.60 -3.78 -20.22
CA GLU A 41 -1.37 -4.92 -19.33
C GLU A 41 -0.99 -4.50 -17.93
N ASP A 42 -0.17 -3.46 -17.80
CA ASP A 42 0.20 -2.91 -16.50
C ASP A 42 -0.99 -2.24 -15.79
N GLU A 43 -1.87 -1.58 -16.54
CA GLU A 43 -3.14 -1.04 -16.02
C GLU A 43 -4.06 -2.15 -15.50
N ASP A 44 -4.25 -3.23 -16.27
CA ASP A 44 -5.01 -4.40 -15.81
C ASP A 44 -4.34 -5.04 -14.58
N PHE A 45 -3.02 -5.13 -14.57
CA PHE A 45 -2.24 -5.68 -13.45
C PHE A 45 -2.48 -4.83 -12.18
N CYS A 46 -2.42 -3.51 -12.29
CA CYS A 46 -2.79 -2.58 -11.23
C CYS A 46 -4.24 -2.77 -10.76
N GLY A 47 -5.16 -3.01 -11.70
CA GLY A 47 -6.57 -3.25 -11.41
C GLY A 47 -6.80 -4.47 -10.50
N PHE A 48 -6.05 -5.56 -10.74
CA PHE A 48 -6.18 -6.81 -9.98
C PHE A 48 -5.33 -6.85 -8.71
N PHE A 49 -4.12 -6.30 -8.74
CA PHE A 49 -3.12 -6.47 -7.66
C PHE A 49 -2.80 -5.15 -6.92
N GLY A 50 -3.37 -4.03 -7.36
CA GLY A 50 -3.27 -2.74 -6.66
C GLY A 50 -1.97 -1.96 -6.89
N CYS A 51 -1.03 -2.49 -7.67
CA CYS A 51 0.23 -1.83 -8.06
C CYS A 51 0.68 -2.32 -9.43
N GLY A 52 1.61 -1.61 -10.07
CA GLY A 52 2.18 -2.00 -11.36
C GLY A 52 3.15 -3.18 -11.27
N VAL A 53 3.45 -3.82 -12.40
CA VAL A 53 4.30 -5.02 -12.47
C VAL A 53 5.71 -4.76 -11.92
N LEU A 54 6.27 -3.58 -12.18
CA LEU A 54 7.61 -3.23 -11.67
C LEU A 54 7.63 -3.02 -10.14
N VAL A 55 6.55 -2.48 -9.59
CA VAL A 55 6.39 -2.34 -8.13
C VAL A 55 6.25 -3.71 -7.49
N PHE A 56 5.47 -4.60 -8.11
CA PHE A 56 5.34 -5.99 -7.72
C PHE A 56 6.69 -6.74 -7.72
N LEU A 57 7.49 -6.60 -8.77
CA LEU A 57 8.82 -7.21 -8.85
C LEU A 57 9.79 -6.62 -7.82
N SER A 58 9.68 -5.32 -7.54
CA SER A 58 10.46 -4.67 -6.47
C SER A 58 10.09 -5.25 -5.11
N LEU A 59 8.81 -5.49 -4.85
CA LEU A 59 8.34 -6.15 -3.64
C LEU A 59 8.87 -7.59 -3.54
N TRP A 60 8.76 -8.39 -4.61
CA TRP A 60 9.29 -9.75 -4.66
C TRP A 60 10.80 -9.78 -4.39
N THR A 61 11.55 -8.88 -5.03
CA THR A 61 13.00 -8.76 -4.85
C THR A 61 13.34 -8.44 -3.40
N LEU A 62 12.60 -7.53 -2.75
CA LEU A 62 12.80 -7.21 -1.34
C LEU A 62 12.52 -8.41 -0.43
N LEU A 63 11.43 -9.14 -0.67
CA LEU A 63 11.14 -10.37 0.08
C LEU A 63 12.27 -11.38 -0.07
N GLU A 64 12.82 -11.56 -1.27
CA GLU A 64 13.98 -12.42 -1.49
C GLU A 64 15.23 -11.90 -0.76
N CYS A 65 15.52 -10.60 -0.83
CA CYS A 65 16.68 -9.99 -0.18
C CYS A 65 16.67 -10.16 1.34
N PHE A 66 15.49 -10.18 1.96
CA PHE A 66 15.33 -10.36 3.40
C PHE A 66 14.99 -11.81 3.80
N ASP A 67 15.07 -12.77 2.87
CA ASP A 67 14.70 -14.18 3.08
C ASP A 67 13.29 -14.37 3.68
N GLN A 68 12.36 -13.52 3.25
CA GLN A 68 10.94 -13.51 3.66
C GLN A 68 10.06 -14.16 2.58
N ILE A 69 10.61 -15.07 1.78
CA ILE A 69 9.78 -15.92 0.91
C ILE A 69 9.43 -17.17 1.72
N PRO A 70 8.13 -17.43 2.00
CA PRO A 70 7.75 -18.57 2.81
C PRO A 70 8.17 -19.87 2.10
N PRO A 71 8.47 -20.96 2.83
CA PRO A 71 8.90 -22.21 2.20
C PRO A 71 7.88 -22.74 1.18
N GLY A 72 8.31 -22.90 -0.08
CA GLY A 72 7.42 -23.28 -1.20
C GLY A 72 6.59 -22.12 -1.76
N GLY A 73 6.84 -20.90 -1.29
CA GLY A 73 6.25 -19.68 -1.82
C GLY A 73 6.70 -19.42 -3.25
N GLU A 74 5.78 -18.94 -4.07
CA GLU A 74 5.96 -18.68 -5.48
C GLU A 74 5.35 -17.32 -5.81
N VAL A 75 5.69 -16.78 -6.97
CA VAL A 75 5.21 -15.47 -7.46
C VAL A 75 3.68 -15.40 -7.47
N CYS A 76 3.00 -16.49 -7.83
CA CYS A 76 1.54 -16.58 -7.83
C CYS A 76 0.94 -16.41 -6.42
N HIS A 77 1.60 -16.93 -5.38
CA HIS A 77 1.15 -16.81 -3.99
C HIS A 77 1.24 -15.36 -3.48
N LEU A 78 2.26 -14.61 -3.90
CA LEU A 78 2.33 -13.16 -3.65
C LEU A 78 1.20 -12.43 -4.39
N MET A 79 0.95 -12.78 -5.66
CA MET A 79 -0.16 -12.21 -6.43
C MET A 79 -1.51 -12.47 -5.76
N TRP A 80 -1.73 -13.67 -5.22
CA TRP A 80 -2.95 -14.00 -4.48
C TRP A 80 -3.16 -13.09 -3.27
N THR A 81 -2.09 -12.79 -2.55
CA THR A 81 -2.10 -11.88 -1.38
C THR A 81 -2.46 -10.46 -1.78
N LEU A 82 -1.84 -9.93 -2.84
CA LEU A 82 -2.15 -8.61 -3.35
C LEU A 82 -3.57 -8.53 -3.92
N MET A 83 -4.01 -9.56 -4.63
CA MET A 83 -5.38 -9.69 -5.14
C MET A 83 -6.40 -9.73 -4.00
N PHE A 84 -6.10 -10.44 -2.91
CA PHE A 84 -6.92 -10.46 -1.71
C PHE A 84 -7.08 -9.06 -1.12
N LEU A 85 -5.98 -8.31 -0.96
CA LEU A 85 -6.03 -6.94 -0.42
C LEU A 85 -6.77 -5.98 -1.35
N LYS A 86 -6.53 -6.11 -2.67
CA LYS A 86 -7.04 -5.22 -3.70
C LYS A 86 -8.54 -5.43 -3.93
N ILE A 87 -8.95 -6.66 -4.21
CA ILE A 87 -10.32 -7.00 -4.61
C ILE A 87 -11.18 -7.27 -3.37
N TYR A 88 -10.62 -7.95 -2.36
CA TYR A 88 -11.28 -8.29 -1.10
C TYR A 88 -12.68 -8.89 -1.30
N ALA A 89 -12.79 -9.83 -2.24
CA ALA A 89 -14.02 -10.59 -2.49
C ALA A 89 -14.16 -11.75 -1.48
N ARG A 90 -15.21 -12.58 -1.63
CA ARG A 90 -15.33 -13.82 -0.85
C ARG A 90 -14.20 -14.79 -1.25
N ASN A 91 -13.69 -15.55 -0.28
CA ASN A 91 -12.59 -16.50 -0.52
C ASN A 91 -12.87 -17.46 -1.68
N THR A 92 -14.11 -17.95 -1.82
CA THR A 92 -14.50 -18.83 -2.94
C THR A 92 -14.35 -18.17 -4.32
N VAL A 93 -14.62 -16.86 -4.41
CA VAL A 93 -14.45 -16.09 -5.66
C VAL A 93 -12.96 -15.93 -5.95
N LEU A 94 -12.17 -15.55 -4.95
CA LEU A 94 -10.72 -15.38 -5.09
C LEU A 94 -10.01 -16.70 -5.41
N SER A 95 -10.41 -17.80 -4.78
CA SER A 95 -9.97 -19.16 -5.12
C SER A 95 -10.23 -19.52 -6.57
N SER A 96 -11.42 -19.21 -7.07
CA SER A 96 -11.79 -19.48 -8.46
C SER A 96 -10.89 -18.70 -9.42
N LEU A 97 -10.65 -17.41 -9.14
CA LEU A 97 -9.70 -16.60 -9.91
C LEU A 97 -8.25 -17.13 -9.81
N ALA A 98 -7.88 -17.70 -8.68
CA ALA A 98 -6.57 -18.32 -8.46
C ALA A 98 -6.43 -19.73 -9.09
N GLY A 99 -7.24 -20.06 -10.11
CA GLY A 99 -7.18 -21.35 -10.79
C GLY A 99 -7.97 -22.47 -10.10
N GLY A 100 -8.95 -22.13 -9.26
CA GLY A 100 -9.80 -23.10 -8.57
C GLY A 100 -9.12 -23.82 -7.41
N VAL A 101 -8.07 -23.23 -6.85
CA VAL A 101 -7.38 -23.75 -5.66
C VAL A 101 -8.36 -23.82 -4.48
N ASP A 102 -8.18 -24.78 -3.60
CA ASP A 102 -8.97 -24.89 -2.36
C ASP A 102 -8.93 -23.59 -1.52
N PRO A 103 -10.07 -23.07 -0.99
CA PRO A 103 -10.11 -21.80 -0.27
C PRO A 103 -9.20 -21.72 0.96
N ASP A 104 -9.01 -22.82 1.69
CA ASP A 104 -8.15 -22.84 2.86
C ASP A 104 -6.68 -22.77 2.45
N THR A 105 -6.33 -23.46 1.36
CA THR A 105 -5.01 -23.37 0.73
C THR A 105 -4.73 -21.95 0.23
N TYR A 106 -5.70 -21.32 -0.45
CA TYR A 106 -5.58 -19.93 -0.90
C TYR A 106 -5.32 -19.00 0.30
N MET A 107 -6.15 -19.09 1.35
CA MET A 107 -6.01 -18.22 2.52
C MET A 107 -4.73 -18.47 3.30
N LYS A 108 -4.26 -19.72 3.38
CA LYS A 108 -2.96 -20.05 4.01
C LYS A 108 -1.85 -19.23 3.37
N TRP A 109 -1.77 -19.22 2.04
CA TRP A 109 -0.74 -18.47 1.32
C TRP A 109 -0.90 -16.96 1.45
N VAL A 110 -2.14 -16.47 1.41
CA VAL A 110 -2.44 -15.05 1.69
C VAL A 110 -1.88 -14.62 3.03
N TRP A 111 -2.09 -15.40 4.09
CA TRP A 111 -1.62 -15.04 5.42
C TRP A 111 -0.10 -15.10 5.56
N LEU A 112 0.55 -16.13 5.01
CA LEU A 112 2.00 -16.25 5.04
C LEU A 112 2.66 -15.03 4.37
N PHE A 113 2.28 -14.74 3.13
CA PHE A 113 2.84 -13.59 2.42
C PHE A 113 2.43 -12.25 3.02
N LEU A 114 1.25 -12.14 3.65
CA LEU A 114 0.87 -10.91 4.35
C LEU A 114 1.84 -10.63 5.50
N ASP A 115 2.16 -11.64 6.31
CA ASP A 115 3.11 -11.53 7.42
C ASP A 115 4.51 -11.16 6.91
N ASP A 116 4.95 -11.79 5.83
CA ASP A 116 6.24 -11.53 5.19
C ASP A 116 6.33 -10.12 4.58
N ILE A 117 5.25 -9.62 3.98
CA ILE A 117 5.20 -8.21 3.51
C ILE A 117 5.28 -7.27 4.72
N VAL A 118 4.54 -7.55 5.80
CA VAL A 118 4.53 -6.68 6.99
C VAL A 118 5.90 -6.61 7.66
N TYR A 119 6.71 -7.66 7.58
CA TYR A 119 8.11 -7.65 8.03
C TYR A 119 8.90 -6.50 7.39
N LEU A 120 8.66 -6.21 6.10
CA LEU A 120 9.33 -5.15 5.35
C LEU A 120 9.01 -3.73 5.84
N ASN A 121 8.04 -3.56 6.74
CA ASN A 121 7.58 -2.25 7.23
C ASN A 121 8.75 -1.37 7.72
N CYS A 122 9.65 -1.94 8.52
CA CYS A 122 10.79 -1.19 9.07
C CYS A 122 11.91 -0.90 8.07
N HIS A 123 11.92 -1.59 6.93
CA HIS A 123 12.91 -1.43 5.87
C HIS A 123 12.45 -0.46 4.79
N VAL A 124 11.15 -0.45 4.48
CA VAL A 124 10.55 0.38 3.43
C VAL A 124 10.02 1.70 3.99
N ILE A 125 9.33 1.67 5.13
CA ILE A 125 8.74 2.87 5.76
C ILE A 125 9.73 3.44 6.78
N ILE A 126 10.69 4.21 6.27
CA ILE A 126 11.69 4.89 7.10
C ILE A 126 11.11 6.21 7.60
N TRP A 127 10.54 6.23 8.81
CA TRP A 127 9.92 7.42 9.40
C TRP A 127 10.84 8.65 9.45
N LYS A 128 12.16 8.47 9.52
CA LYS A 128 13.13 9.59 9.47
C LYS A 128 13.09 10.33 8.13
N ASN A 129 12.65 9.68 7.05
CA ASN A 129 12.52 10.32 5.74
C ASN A 129 11.44 11.41 5.72
N ARG A 130 10.52 11.46 6.69
CA ARG A 130 9.53 12.55 6.80
C ARG A 130 10.19 13.94 6.96
N LEU A 131 11.45 13.98 7.37
CA LEU A 131 12.23 15.21 7.57
C LEU A 131 13.13 15.54 6.35
N LYS A 132 13.21 14.65 5.35
CA LYS A 132 14.05 14.90 4.17
C LYS A 132 13.38 15.96 3.30
N LEU A 133 14.18 16.93 2.84
CA LEU A 133 13.73 18.10 2.05
C LEU A 133 12.74 19.02 2.79
N ASP A 134 12.60 18.87 4.10
CA ASP A 134 11.70 19.69 4.91
C ASP A 134 12.36 21.02 5.30
N ARG A 135 12.49 21.93 4.33
CA ARG A 135 12.90 23.32 4.60
C ARG A 135 11.65 24.17 4.81
N GLY A 136 11.40 24.58 6.05
CA GLY A 136 10.38 25.58 6.39
C GLY A 136 8.95 25.08 6.55
N ASN A 137 8.66 23.76 6.61
CA ASN A 137 7.38 23.31 7.17
C ASN A 137 7.53 23.04 8.67
N ASP A 138 6.56 23.53 9.43
CA ASP A 138 6.37 23.36 10.86
C ASP A 138 5.30 22.28 11.17
N CYS A 139 4.62 21.74 10.15
CA CYS A 139 3.64 20.67 10.29
C CYS A 139 4.22 19.30 9.87
N LEU A 140 4.61 18.51 10.87
CA LEU A 140 5.43 17.29 10.70
C LEU A 140 4.68 16.05 10.18
N THR A 141 3.34 16.01 10.22
CA THR A 141 2.43 15.06 9.55
C THR A 141 1.02 15.28 10.11
N SER A 142 -0.03 15.12 9.30
CA SER A 142 -1.38 14.82 9.82
C SER A 142 -1.67 13.35 9.61
N VAL A 143 -2.27 12.70 10.61
CA VAL A 143 -2.75 11.31 10.53
C VAL A 143 -4.26 11.32 10.69
N ASP A 144 -4.98 11.89 9.73
CA ASP A 144 -6.38 11.53 9.48
C ASP A 144 -6.48 10.04 9.13
N CYS A 145 -7.30 9.32 9.87
CA CYS A 145 -7.42 7.89 9.69
C CYS A 145 -8.59 7.59 8.76
N THR A 146 -8.32 6.73 7.80
CA THR A 146 -9.42 6.05 7.13
C THR A 146 -10.01 5.08 8.15
N ASP A 147 -11.05 5.49 8.89
CA ASP A 147 -11.82 4.51 9.67
C ASP A 147 -12.22 3.38 8.70
N CYS A 148 -11.96 2.14 9.08
CA CYS A 148 -12.40 0.96 8.36
C CYS A 148 -13.60 0.37 9.07
N ARG A 149 -14.63 -0.01 8.32
CA ARG A 149 -15.84 -0.56 8.90
C ARG A 149 -15.58 -2.00 9.35
N ILE A 150 -16.04 -2.35 10.54
CA ILE A 150 -15.95 -3.72 11.07
C ILE A 150 -17.34 -4.25 11.44
N PRO A 151 -17.48 -5.56 11.69
CA PRO A 151 -18.69 -6.13 12.28
C PRO A 151 -19.01 -5.44 13.61
N ASN A 152 -20.23 -5.61 14.11
CA ASN A 152 -20.60 -4.96 15.36
C ASN A 152 -19.80 -5.55 16.54
N HIS A 153 -18.96 -4.72 17.15
CA HIS A 153 -18.16 -5.05 18.35
C HIS A 153 -18.57 -4.21 19.57
N GLY A 154 -19.74 -3.57 19.51
CA GLY A 154 -20.25 -2.77 20.62
C GLY A 154 -19.75 -1.31 20.63
N PRO A 155 -20.06 -0.57 21.71
CA PRO A 155 -19.89 0.88 21.78
C PRO A 155 -18.43 1.34 21.77
N ASP A 156 -17.49 0.51 22.26
CA ASP A 156 -16.06 0.86 22.30
C ASP A 156 -15.46 1.08 20.90
N PHE A 157 -16.05 0.41 19.92
CA PHE A 157 -15.69 0.50 18.50
C PHE A 157 -16.59 1.47 17.73
N ALA A 158 -17.53 2.19 18.35
CA ALA A 158 -18.42 3.10 17.64
C ALA A 158 -17.63 4.20 16.91
N SER A 159 -17.90 4.37 15.61
CA SER A 159 -17.32 5.41 14.77
C SER A 159 -18.37 6.43 14.36
N HIS A 160 -18.04 7.72 14.51
CA HIS A 160 -18.86 8.82 14.00
C HIS A 160 -18.97 8.80 12.47
N LYS A 161 -17.90 8.41 11.78
CA LYS A 161 -17.86 8.27 10.32
C LYS A 161 -18.83 7.19 9.80
N PHE A 162 -19.12 6.17 10.61
CA PHE A 162 -20.05 5.10 10.26
C PHE A 162 -21.39 5.18 10.98
N ASN A 163 -21.83 6.38 11.37
CA ASN A 163 -23.11 6.60 12.05
C ASN A 163 -23.27 5.71 13.31
N LYS A 164 -22.25 5.75 14.18
CA LYS A 164 -22.15 4.98 15.44
C LYS A 164 -22.03 3.45 15.26
N LYS A 165 -21.87 2.95 14.04
CA LYS A 165 -21.50 1.55 13.79
C LYS A 165 -20.02 1.34 14.13
N SER A 166 -19.65 0.08 14.33
CA SER A 166 -18.28 -0.26 14.68
C SER A 166 -17.30 0.05 13.54
N GLY A 167 -16.20 0.73 13.88
CA GLY A 167 -15.09 1.05 13.00
C GLY A 167 -13.76 0.93 13.73
N LEU A 168 -12.71 0.47 13.04
CA LEU A 168 -11.35 0.45 13.56
C LEU A 168 -10.67 1.79 13.34
N ARG A 169 -10.07 2.30 14.41
CA ARG A 169 -9.26 3.53 14.44
C ARG A 169 -7.85 3.22 14.96
N PRO A 170 -6.78 3.76 14.35
CA PRO A 170 -5.44 3.70 14.92
C PRO A 170 -5.37 4.30 16.33
N MET A 171 -4.55 3.71 17.21
CA MET A 171 -4.48 4.07 18.64
C MET A 171 -3.95 5.49 18.94
N TYR A 172 -3.39 6.20 17.97
CA TYR A 172 -2.75 7.49 18.17
C TYR A 172 -3.27 8.52 17.17
N ILE A 173 -4.30 9.30 17.52
CA ILE A 173 -4.82 10.37 16.66
C ILE A 173 -5.20 11.60 17.49
N LYS A 174 -4.79 12.78 17.01
CA LYS A 174 -5.18 14.10 17.49
C LYS A 174 -6.21 14.68 16.52
N CYS A 175 -7.33 15.20 17.03
CA CYS A 175 -8.39 15.82 16.21
C CYS A 175 -7.91 17.14 15.55
N PRO A 176 -8.15 17.37 14.25
CA PRO A 176 -7.76 18.62 13.57
C PRO A 176 -8.61 19.83 13.95
N ALA A 177 -9.84 19.64 14.44
CA ALA A 177 -10.78 20.72 14.70
C ALA A 177 -10.69 21.23 16.15
N GLY A 178 -9.63 21.97 16.47
CA GLY A 178 -9.59 22.83 17.65
C GLY A 178 -10.01 24.25 17.27
N PHE A 179 -10.97 24.85 17.98
CA PHE A 179 -11.42 26.25 17.82
C PHE A 179 -10.33 27.32 18.07
N ALA A 180 -9.09 26.89 18.35
CA ALA A 180 -7.96 27.72 18.74
C ALA A 180 -6.85 27.71 17.68
N ASN A 181 -7.21 27.59 16.40
CA ASN A 181 -6.25 27.39 15.34
C ASN A 181 -5.83 28.72 14.71
N PRO A 182 -4.56 29.15 14.81
CA PRO A 182 -4.12 30.44 14.29
C PRO A 182 -4.33 30.55 12.78
N GLU A 183 -4.87 31.67 12.31
CA GLU A 183 -5.20 31.91 10.89
C GLU A 183 -3.96 31.77 9.98
N GLU A 184 -2.80 32.19 10.49
CA GLU A 184 -1.48 32.04 9.87
C GLU A 184 -1.08 30.59 9.56
N THR A 185 -1.68 29.59 10.21
CA THR A 185 -1.38 28.16 9.99
C THR A 185 -2.37 27.45 9.08
N LEU A 186 -3.46 28.11 8.65
CA LEU A 186 -4.53 27.47 7.87
C LEU A 186 -4.07 26.99 6.50
N PHE A 187 -3.26 27.78 5.80
CA PHE A 187 -2.70 27.39 4.49
C PHE A 187 -1.79 26.17 4.61
N MET A 188 -0.95 26.13 5.64
CA MET A 188 -0.03 25.01 5.90
C MET A 188 -0.80 23.74 6.22
N GLN A 189 -1.85 23.85 7.03
CA GLN A 189 -2.71 22.72 7.33
C GLN A 189 -3.54 22.26 6.14
N GLN A 190 -3.98 23.16 5.27
CA GLN A 190 -4.66 22.78 4.04
C GLN A 190 -3.72 22.00 3.11
N ARG A 191 -2.45 22.43 2.98
CA ARG A 191 -1.43 21.68 2.23
C ARG A 191 -1.26 20.27 2.80
N VAL A 192 -1.14 20.16 4.12
CA VAL A 192 -0.97 18.87 4.81
C VAL A 192 -2.21 17.97 4.66
N ARG A 193 -3.42 18.52 4.80
CA ARG A 193 -4.68 17.80 4.53
C ARG A 193 -4.74 17.29 3.09
N ASN A 194 -4.43 18.13 2.10
CA ASN A 194 -4.44 17.72 0.69
C ASN A 194 -3.46 16.57 0.42
N ARG A 195 -2.24 16.64 0.98
CA ARG A 195 -1.24 15.57 0.87
C ARG A 195 -1.76 14.26 1.45
N GLN A 196 -2.37 14.36 2.62
CA GLN A 196 -2.99 13.25 3.30
C GLN A 196 -4.16 12.66 2.49
N GLU A 197 -5.03 13.49 1.93
CA GLU A 197 -6.16 13.05 1.10
C GLU A 197 -5.67 12.22 -0.09
N THR A 198 -4.57 12.61 -0.73
CA THR A 198 -3.99 11.83 -1.84
C THR A 198 -3.52 10.44 -1.39
N ILE A 199 -2.86 10.33 -0.23
CA ILE A 199 -2.47 9.02 0.32
C ILE A 199 -3.71 8.21 0.72
N ASN A 200 -4.71 8.85 1.33
CA ASN A 200 -5.96 8.21 1.72
C ASN A 200 -6.71 7.66 0.49
N GLU A 201 -6.73 8.37 -0.63
CA GLU A 201 -7.30 7.89 -1.89
C GLU A 201 -6.57 6.65 -2.39
N ARG A 202 -5.23 6.64 -2.35
CA ARG A 202 -4.42 5.46 -2.71
C ARG A 202 -4.73 4.28 -1.82
N VAL A 203 -4.82 4.47 -0.51
CA VAL A 203 -5.13 3.40 0.44
C VAL A 203 -6.58 2.90 0.25
N LYS A 204 -7.54 3.78 -0.01
CA LYS A 204 -8.93 3.41 -0.31
C LYS A 204 -9.10 2.71 -1.66
N ASN A 205 -8.11 2.79 -2.55
CA ASN A 205 -8.08 1.97 -3.76
C ASN A 205 -8.01 0.45 -3.46
N TRP A 206 -7.68 0.08 -2.21
CA TRP A 206 -7.63 -1.30 -1.74
C TRP A 206 -8.91 -1.65 -0.98
N LYS A 207 -9.68 -2.62 -1.50
CA LYS A 207 -11.00 -2.96 -0.94
C LYS A 207 -10.95 -3.60 0.44
N ALA A 208 -9.80 -4.13 0.85
CA ALA A 208 -9.58 -4.59 2.22
C ALA A 208 -9.72 -3.47 3.26
N ILE A 209 -9.42 -2.22 2.90
CA ILE A 209 -9.48 -1.07 3.82
C ILE A 209 -10.72 -0.20 3.58
N ASP A 210 -11.12 -0.04 2.32
CA ASP A 210 -12.33 0.73 1.93
C ASP A 210 -13.64 0.01 2.33
N GLY A 211 -13.62 -1.32 2.31
CA GLY A 211 -14.77 -2.17 2.62
C GLY A 211 -14.97 -2.46 4.12
N MET A 212 -15.90 -3.37 4.40
CA MET A 212 -16.06 -3.93 5.74
C MET A 212 -15.05 -5.07 5.94
N TRP A 213 -14.14 -4.95 6.89
CA TRP A 213 -13.19 -6.00 7.24
C TRP A 213 -13.93 -7.23 7.81
N ARG A 214 -13.58 -8.43 7.35
CA ARG A 214 -14.29 -9.71 7.67
C ARG A 214 -13.41 -10.77 8.33
N HIS A 215 -12.19 -10.43 8.70
CA HIS A 215 -11.26 -11.35 9.38
C HIS A 215 -10.96 -10.87 10.79
N GLU A 216 -10.04 -11.55 11.47
CA GLU A 216 -9.57 -11.15 12.79
C GLU A 216 -9.14 -9.67 12.80
N ILE A 217 -9.54 -8.93 13.84
CA ILE A 217 -9.30 -7.48 13.93
C ILE A 217 -7.80 -7.14 13.90
N THR A 218 -6.96 -7.98 14.53
CA THR A 218 -5.50 -7.81 14.56
C THR A 218 -4.90 -7.78 13.15
N ARG A 219 -5.41 -8.65 12.26
CA ARG A 219 -4.99 -8.77 10.86
C ARG A 219 -5.34 -7.55 9.99
N HIS A 220 -6.28 -6.70 10.42
CA HIS A 220 -6.55 -5.45 9.71
C HIS A 220 -5.34 -4.51 9.75
N GLY A 221 -4.63 -4.45 10.89
CA GLY A 221 -3.41 -3.66 11.01
C GLY A 221 -2.31 -4.13 10.06
N ASP A 222 -2.22 -5.44 9.86
CA ASP A 222 -1.26 -6.07 8.94
C ASP A 222 -1.61 -5.76 7.48
N ALA A 223 -2.89 -5.90 7.10
CA ALA A 223 -3.38 -5.49 5.77
C ALA A 223 -3.07 -4.02 5.48
N PHE A 224 -3.32 -3.12 6.43
CA PHE A 224 -3.02 -1.70 6.29
C PHE A 224 -1.51 -1.44 6.09
N ARG A 225 -0.65 -2.06 6.90
CA ARG A 225 0.82 -1.92 6.76
C ARG A 225 1.32 -2.45 5.43
N ALA A 226 0.83 -3.61 4.98
CA ALA A 226 1.19 -4.19 3.70
C ALA A 226 0.85 -3.24 2.53
N ILE A 227 -0.34 -2.65 2.56
CA ILE A 227 -0.77 -1.66 1.56
C ILE A 227 0.13 -0.42 1.57
N LEU A 228 0.51 0.08 2.75
CA LEU A 228 1.44 1.22 2.84
C LEU A 228 2.82 0.88 2.29
N ILE A 229 3.33 -0.32 2.52
CA ILE A 229 4.62 -0.78 1.97
C ILE A 229 4.57 -0.78 0.45
N VAL A 230 3.53 -1.40 -0.14
CA VAL A 230 3.34 -1.41 -1.61
C VAL A 230 3.23 0.02 -2.15
N SER A 231 2.45 0.87 -1.49
CA SER A 231 2.27 2.27 -1.87
C SER A 231 3.58 3.05 -1.80
N GLN A 232 4.42 2.80 -0.79
CA GLN A 232 5.73 3.44 -0.64
C GLN A 232 6.72 2.96 -1.71
N LEU A 233 6.67 1.68 -2.10
CA LEU A 233 7.47 1.18 -3.22
C LEU A 233 7.06 1.85 -4.53
N ALA A 234 5.75 1.98 -4.78
CA ALA A 234 5.22 2.68 -5.94
C ALA A 234 5.72 4.14 -6.03
N ILE A 235 5.72 4.84 -4.89
CA ILE A 235 6.28 6.19 -4.76
C ILE A 235 7.78 6.20 -5.08
N ASN A 236 8.55 5.25 -4.53
CA ASN A 236 9.99 5.14 -4.79
C ASN A 236 10.29 4.82 -6.26
N SER A 237 9.37 4.15 -6.95
CA SER A 237 9.45 3.87 -8.40
C SER A 237 9.03 5.06 -9.28
N GLY A 238 8.73 6.21 -8.69
CA GLY A 238 8.44 7.45 -9.42
C GLY A 238 6.97 7.76 -9.61
N GLU A 239 6.04 6.98 -9.04
CA GLU A 239 4.64 7.39 -9.00
C GLU A 239 4.49 8.69 -8.22
N ARG A 240 4.03 9.74 -8.91
CA ARG A 240 3.92 11.08 -8.35
C ARG A 240 3.04 11.07 -7.12
N LEU A 241 3.62 11.37 -5.95
CA LEU A 241 2.89 11.51 -4.68
C LEU A 241 1.66 12.43 -4.79
N PHE A 242 1.75 13.51 -5.56
CA PHE A 242 0.71 14.53 -5.69
C PHE A 242 0.54 14.98 -7.15
N PRO A 243 -0.69 15.20 -7.64
CA PRO A 243 -0.92 15.87 -8.92
C PRO A 243 -0.62 17.38 -8.87
N CYS A 244 -0.55 17.98 -7.68
CA CYS A 244 -0.42 19.43 -7.51
C CYS A 244 1.06 19.89 -7.47
N ARG A 245 1.47 20.71 -8.44
CA ARG A 245 2.55 21.68 -8.22
C ARG A 245 1.98 22.80 -7.34
N TYR A 246 2.42 22.89 -6.09
CA TYR A 246 2.12 24.08 -5.29
C TYR A 246 3.09 25.17 -5.71
N ARG A 247 2.56 26.31 -6.16
CA ARG A 247 3.34 27.55 -6.20
C ARG A 247 3.43 27.99 -4.75
N ASP A 248 4.58 27.76 -4.11
CA ASP A 248 4.77 28.23 -2.74
C ASP A 248 4.53 29.76 -2.76
N PRO A 249 3.57 30.29 -1.98
CA PRO A 249 3.45 31.72 -1.82
C PRO A 249 4.78 32.21 -1.26
N PRO A 250 5.42 33.24 -1.83
CA PRO A 250 6.66 33.70 -1.28
C PRO A 250 6.39 34.20 0.15
N TYR A 251 7.12 33.66 1.12
CA TYR A 251 7.21 34.22 2.47
C TYR A 251 8.07 35.47 2.41
N HIS A 252 7.60 36.50 1.71
CA HIS A 252 8.09 37.83 1.96
C HIS A 252 7.42 38.27 3.26
N GLY A 253 8.19 38.26 4.36
CA GLY A 253 7.92 39.19 5.45
C GLY A 253 7.83 40.61 4.87
N PRO A 254 7.23 41.57 5.58
CA PRO A 254 7.11 42.93 5.08
C PRO A 254 8.52 43.52 4.89
N GLY A 255 9.05 43.42 3.66
CA GLY A 255 10.39 43.86 3.23
C GLY A 255 11.36 42.72 2.92
N GLY A 256 11.43 42.30 1.65
CA GLY A 256 12.52 41.44 1.14
C GLY A 256 12.35 41.09 -0.34
N GLU A 257 13.36 41.42 -1.15
CA GLU A 257 13.40 41.47 -2.61
C GLU A 257 13.03 40.19 -3.37
N MET A 258 12.63 40.38 -4.63
CA MET A 258 12.47 39.33 -5.65
C MET A 258 13.83 38.82 -6.09
N ASP A 259 14.16 37.57 -5.75
CA ASP A 259 15.16 36.82 -6.50
C ASP A 259 14.48 36.04 -7.62
N LEU A 260 14.85 36.44 -8.83
CA LEU A 260 14.68 35.70 -10.07
C LEU A 260 15.66 34.51 -10.08
N ASP A 261 15.26 33.47 -10.83
CA ASP A 261 16.04 32.32 -11.28
C ASP A 261 16.17 31.13 -10.30
N ASP A 262 15.50 30.02 -10.64
CA ASP A 262 16.22 28.77 -10.93
C ASP A 262 15.35 27.80 -11.75
N ASP A 263 15.77 27.59 -12.99
CA ASP A 263 15.34 26.52 -13.88
C ASP A 263 16.21 25.27 -13.63
N GLY A 264 15.59 24.09 -13.44
CA GLY A 264 16.23 22.84 -13.86
C GLY A 264 16.24 21.67 -12.87
N LEU A 265 15.76 20.53 -13.39
CA LEU A 265 15.84 19.13 -12.92
C LEU A 265 14.75 18.66 -11.93
#